data_AF-A0A2H0VAU5-F1
#
_entry.id   AF-A0A2H0VAU5-F1
#
_cell.length_a   1.000
_cell.length_b   1.000
_cell.length_c   1.000
_cell.angle_alpha   90.00
_cell.angle_beta   90.00
_cell.angle_gamma   90.00
#
_symmetry.space_group_name_H-M   'P 1'
#
loop_
_entity.id
_entity.type
_entity.pdbx_description
1 polymer ?
#
loop_
_entity_poly.entity_id
_entity_poly.type
_entity_poly.pdbx_seq_one_letter_code
_entity_poly.pdbx_strand_id
1 'polypeptide(L)'
;MNTLPKSTLEKILSAPAVSLDKGLHSSGQWAKNFKNNKQLKKAGRFWHSLGPGFTTGAADDDPSGIATYSQAGARYGFDLIWMALLTFPLMAMVQEMCARIGLVTGRGLAGNIRRHYKKWVLYLTTLLLFAANTFNIGANLSAMASSARLILPEMNYKLLIIIFVAVSLFFQIFLSYAQYAKYLKWLTLILLSYILSALSLHLNWREVANQILAIQLNFSGDQIFLICAILGTTISPYLFFWQTSQEVEEKILAGQNTIKLRQNEVKPTELKKMRTDVWSGMFFSNLIMFFIILTCGAALHNFGITNISTASDAAEALRPIAGDYTFYLFALGIIGTGLLAVPVLAGSASYTIAETFGFKQGLFYKLKQASAFYGVIIIAMLFGMSLSFFGLNPIKALIYSAVINGLVAPVILILIVQMAGNSKMMNKHVIGTRVKFIGWLTIFLMVIAGGATIISLII
;
A
#
# COMPACT_ATOMS: atom_id res chain seq x y z
N MET A 1 54.78 49.85 1.84
CA MET A 1 54.53 48.41 1.58
C MET A 1 54.78 47.66 2.90
N ASN A 2 53.73 47.46 3.71
CA ASN A 2 53.83 46.77 4.99
C ASN A 2 53.70 45.25 4.75
N THR A 3 54.80 44.55 4.95
CA THR A 3 54.86 43.08 4.89
C THR A 3 54.15 42.50 6.11
N LEU A 4 53.07 41.76 5.88
CA LEU A 4 52.43 40.95 6.94
C LEU A 4 53.47 39.98 7.52
N PRO A 5 53.58 39.86 8.86
CA PRO A 5 54.55 38.95 9.47
C PRO A 5 54.27 37.51 9.05
N LYS A 6 55.32 36.80 8.60
CA LYS A 6 55.26 35.43 8.01
C LYS A 6 54.41 34.44 8.81
N SER A 7 54.38 34.55 10.15
CA SER A 7 53.59 33.71 11.04
C SER A 7 52.06 33.84 10.88
N THR A 8 51.60 34.98 10.38
CA THR A 8 50.15 35.24 10.16
C THR A 8 49.70 34.68 8.81
N LEU A 9 50.55 34.78 7.79
CA LEU A 9 50.35 34.17 6.48
C LEU A 9 50.35 32.62 6.57
N GLU A 10 51.25 32.03 7.36
CA GLU A 10 51.26 30.58 7.60
C GLU A 10 50.01 30.10 8.34
N LYS A 11 49.49 30.86 9.31
CA LYS A 11 48.23 30.54 10.00
C LYS A 11 47.02 30.61 9.07
N ILE A 12 46.97 31.59 8.18
CA ILE A 12 45.86 31.75 7.22
C ILE A 12 45.91 30.65 6.14
N LEU A 13 47.11 30.28 5.67
CA LEU A 13 47.30 29.23 4.66
C LEU A 13 47.09 27.81 5.21
N SER A 14 47.35 27.59 6.50
CA SER A 14 47.15 26.28 7.15
C SER A 14 45.76 26.08 7.76
N ALA A 15 44.98 27.16 7.99
CA ALA A 15 43.63 27.08 8.54
C ALA A 15 42.66 26.18 7.74
N PRO A 16 42.66 26.19 6.38
CA PRO A 16 41.83 25.27 5.59
C PRO A 16 42.21 23.80 5.85
N ALA A 17 43.51 23.47 5.88
CA ALA A 17 43.99 22.13 6.12
C ALA A 17 43.63 21.63 7.53
N VAL A 18 43.79 22.47 8.56
CA VAL A 18 43.41 22.15 9.95
C VAL A 18 41.89 21.99 10.10
N SER A 19 41.10 22.78 9.36
CA SER A 19 39.63 22.65 9.34
C SER A 19 39.16 21.37 8.63
N LEU A 20 39.85 20.98 7.55
CA LEU A 20 39.56 19.76 6.80
C LEU A 20 39.92 18.51 7.62
N ASP A 21 41.04 18.56 8.35
CA ASP A 21 41.50 17.46 9.20
C ASP A 21 40.60 17.30 10.44
N LYS A 22 40.16 18.40 11.06
CA LYS A 22 39.10 18.37 12.09
C LYS A 22 37.77 17.86 11.53
N GLY A 23 37.42 18.21 10.29
CA GLY A 23 36.26 17.69 9.57
C GLY A 23 36.35 16.17 9.32
N LEU A 24 37.51 15.67 8.93
CA LEU A 24 37.80 14.24 8.70
C LEU A 24 37.82 13.44 10.01
N HIS A 25 38.39 13.99 11.08
CA HIS A 25 38.39 13.36 12.39
C HIS A 25 37.00 13.32 13.05
N SER A 26 36.23 14.41 12.94
CA SER A 26 34.85 14.47 13.45
C SER A 26 33.91 13.57 12.65
N SER A 27 33.99 13.56 11.31
CA SER A 27 33.23 12.63 10.46
C SER A 27 33.65 11.17 10.66
N GLY A 28 34.94 10.89 10.89
CA GLY A 28 35.46 9.57 11.22
C GLY A 28 35.01 9.05 12.60
N GLN A 29 34.96 9.92 13.62
CA GLN A 29 34.38 9.59 14.93
C GLN A 29 32.86 9.40 14.85
N TRP A 30 32.17 10.25 14.08
CA TRP A 30 30.73 10.13 13.86
C TRP A 30 30.37 8.82 13.14
N ALA A 31 31.14 8.45 12.11
CA ALA A 31 31.01 7.17 11.40
C ALA A 31 31.29 5.96 12.31
N LYS A 32 32.29 6.04 13.19
CA LYS A 32 32.58 4.99 14.19
C LYS A 32 31.46 4.87 15.24
N ASN A 33 30.91 5.99 15.71
CA ASN A 33 29.77 6.00 16.63
C ASN A 33 28.48 5.47 15.99
N PHE A 34 28.23 5.79 14.71
CA PHE A 34 27.14 5.21 13.91
C PHE A 34 27.28 3.69 13.77
N LYS A 35 28.49 3.21 13.51
CA LYS A 35 28.76 1.78 13.29
C LYS A 35 28.75 0.95 14.57
N ASN A 36 28.87 1.54 15.76
CA ASN A 36 28.89 0.83 17.04
C ASN A 36 27.62 0.92 17.88
N ASN A 37 26.65 1.74 17.50
CA ASN A 37 25.41 1.86 18.26
C ASN A 37 24.54 0.60 18.09
N LYS A 38 24.34 -0.15 19.20
CA LYS A 38 23.53 -1.39 19.23
C LYS A 38 22.09 -1.13 18.76
N GLN A 39 21.53 0.06 19.02
CA GLN A 39 20.19 0.43 18.57
C GLN A 39 20.14 0.64 17.05
N LEU A 40 21.15 1.29 16.46
CA LEU A 40 21.26 1.43 15.00
C LEU A 40 21.51 0.09 14.30
N LYS A 41 22.29 -0.83 14.89
CA LYS A 41 22.42 -2.21 14.38
C LYS A 41 21.12 -3.01 14.49
N LYS A 42 20.31 -2.76 15.52
CA LYS A 42 19.00 -3.39 15.71
C LYS A 42 17.98 -2.82 14.73
N ALA A 43 17.99 -1.50 14.51
CA ALA A 43 17.20 -0.82 13.49
C ALA A 43 17.62 -1.27 12.08
N GLY A 44 18.90 -1.29 11.74
CA GLY A 44 19.39 -1.78 10.44
C GLY A 44 19.02 -3.24 10.19
N ARG A 45 19.12 -4.12 11.19
CA ARG A 45 18.61 -5.50 11.10
C ARG A 45 17.09 -5.57 10.94
N PHE A 46 16.36 -4.67 11.58
CA PHE A 46 14.91 -4.54 11.42
C PHE A 46 14.54 -4.11 10.00
N TRP A 47 15.17 -3.06 9.46
CA TRP A 47 15.00 -2.60 8.08
C TRP A 47 15.33 -3.67 7.03
N HIS A 48 16.38 -4.47 7.26
CA HIS A 48 16.70 -5.62 6.41
C HIS A 48 15.77 -6.83 6.61
N SER A 49 15.00 -6.86 7.70
CA SER A 49 14.01 -7.92 7.97
C SER A 49 12.62 -7.59 7.41
N LEU A 50 12.38 -6.33 7.04
CA LEU A 50 11.17 -5.88 6.33
C LEU A 50 11.18 -6.46 4.91
N GLY A 51 10.27 -7.39 4.68
CA GLY A 51 10.15 -8.20 3.49
C GLY A 51 8.84 -7.87 2.76
N PRO A 52 8.03 -8.87 2.38
CA PRO A 52 6.82 -8.67 1.61
C PRO A 52 5.73 -7.94 2.39
N GLY A 53 5.66 -8.14 3.71
CA GLY A 53 4.64 -7.52 4.55
C GLY A 53 4.72 -6.00 4.54
N PHE A 54 5.92 -5.44 4.61
CA PHE A 54 6.13 -4.00 4.50
C PHE A 54 5.82 -3.45 3.09
N THR A 55 6.14 -4.18 2.02
CA THR A 55 5.80 -3.74 0.65
C THR A 55 4.30 -3.80 0.40
N THR A 56 3.62 -4.82 0.91
CA THR A 56 2.17 -4.93 0.91
C THR A 56 1.52 -3.79 1.68
N GLY A 57 2.03 -3.43 2.87
CA GLY A 57 1.54 -2.26 3.61
C GLY A 57 1.73 -0.95 2.84
N ALA A 58 2.92 -0.71 2.27
CA ALA A 58 3.15 0.49 1.46
C ALA A 58 2.31 0.52 0.17
N ALA A 59 1.88 -0.64 -0.34
CA ALA A 59 1.00 -0.75 -1.50
C ALA A 59 -0.49 -0.66 -1.15
N ASP A 60 -0.86 -0.79 0.13
CA ASP A 60 -2.24 -0.62 0.64
C ASP A 60 -2.64 0.87 0.64
N ASP A 61 -1.68 1.77 0.90
CA ASP A 61 -1.86 3.22 0.79
C ASP A 61 -1.71 3.71 -0.67
N ASP A 62 -2.40 3.04 -1.59
CA ASP A 62 -2.47 3.46 -2.98
C ASP A 62 -3.27 4.78 -3.13
N PRO A 63 -3.29 5.41 -4.32
CA PRO A 63 -4.09 6.62 -4.52
C PRO A 63 -5.57 6.47 -4.11
N SER A 64 -6.13 5.25 -4.21
CA SER A 64 -7.53 4.98 -3.83
C SER A 64 -7.74 5.07 -2.32
N GLY A 65 -6.78 4.56 -1.55
CA GLY A 65 -6.71 4.75 -0.11
C GLY A 65 -6.61 6.22 0.26
N ILE A 66 -5.64 6.95 -0.31
CA ILE A 66 -5.43 8.38 0.00
C ILE A 66 -6.70 9.19 -0.26
N ALA A 67 -7.33 9.04 -1.43
CA ALA A 67 -8.55 9.77 -1.75
C ALA A 67 -9.72 9.41 -0.80
N THR A 68 -9.87 8.13 -0.46
CA THR A 68 -10.92 7.66 0.45
C THR A 68 -10.73 8.24 1.86
N TYR A 69 -9.52 8.17 2.39
CA TYR A 69 -9.18 8.67 3.72
C TYR A 69 -9.29 10.20 3.79
N SER A 70 -8.82 10.90 2.74
CA SER A 70 -8.98 12.35 2.64
C SER A 70 -10.45 12.75 2.59
N GLN A 71 -11.26 12.05 1.81
CA GLN A 71 -12.70 12.32 1.70
C GLN A 71 -13.44 12.02 3.02
N ALA A 72 -13.04 10.98 3.74
CA ALA A 72 -13.58 10.66 5.07
C ALA A 72 -13.31 11.81 6.06
N GLY A 73 -12.06 12.27 6.14
CA GLY A 73 -11.67 13.39 7.01
C GLY A 73 -12.34 14.70 6.62
N ALA A 74 -12.34 15.06 5.33
CA ALA A 74 -12.96 16.30 4.85
C ALA A 74 -14.46 16.34 5.14
N ARG A 75 -15.18 15.23 4.92
CA ARG A 75 -16.65 15.22 5.03
C ARG A 75 -17.15 15.08 6.47
N TYR A 76 -16.50 14.22 7.25
CA TYR A 76 -16.98 13.82 8.58
C TYR A 76 -16.04 14.27 9.71
N GLY A 77 -15.05 15.11 9.43
CA GLY A 77 -14.09 15.55 10.44
C GLY A 77 -13.38 14.36 11.09
N PHE A 78 -13.57 14.21 12.40
CA PHE A 78 -12.99 13.12 13.18
C PHE A 78 -13.95 11.94 13.41
N ASP A 79 -15.20 12.00 12.92
CA ASP A 79 -16.23 11.01 13.25
C ASP A 79 -15.95 9.60 12.71
N LEU A 80 -15.12 9.49 11.66
CA LEU A 80 -14.70 8.21 11.08
C LEU A 80 -13.30 7.76 11.52
N ILE A 81 -12.64 8.47 12.43
CA ILE A 81 -11.26 8.15 12.83
C ILE A 81 -11.15 6.84 13.61
N TRP A 82 -12.23 6.42 14.30
CA TRP A 82 -12.34 5.13 14.98
C TRP A 82 -12.16 3.94 14.03
N MET A 83 -12.42 4.13 12.73
CA MET A 83 -12.17 3.10 11.72
C MET A 83 -10.70 2.68 11.72
N ALA A 84 -9.75 3.58 11.95
CA ALA A 84 -8.33 3.25 12.05
C ALA A 84 -8.01 2.28 13.20
N LEU A 85 -8.73 2.39 14.32
CA LEU A 85 -8.57 1.45 15.43
C LEU A 85 -9.19 0.09 15.09
N LEU A 86 -10.33 0.09 14.40
CA LEU A 86 -11.04 -1.12 14.01
C LEU A 86 -10.29 -1.90 12.91
N THR A 87 -9.81 -1.23 11.86
CA THR A 87 -9.24 -1.88 10.67
C THR A 87 -7.88 -2.49 10.92
N PHE A 88 -7.05 -1.92 11.78
CA PHE A 88 -5.70 -2.43 12.06
C PHE A 88 -5.65 -3.91 12.45
N PRO A 89 -6.37 -4.40 13.49
CA PRO A 89 -6.36 -5.81 13.83
C PRO A 89 -7.01 -6.68 12.74
N LEU A 90 -7.99 -6.15 11.99
CA LEU A 90 -8.66 -6.90 10.92
C LEU A 90 -7.68 -7.13 9.76
N MET A 91 -7.07 -6.07 9.21
CA MET A 91 -6.12 -6.16 8.09
C MET A 91 -4.88 -6.96 8.46
N ALA A 92 -4.31 -6.77 9.67
CA ALA A 92 -3.11 -7.48 10.11
C ALA A 92 -3.33 -8.98 10.21
N MET A 93 -4.49 -9.40 10.74
CA MET A 93 -4.84 -10.82 10.83
C MET A 93 -5.13 -11.41 9.45
N VAL A 94 -5.81 -10.68 8.57
CA VAL A 94 -6.09 -11.13 7.21
C VAL A 94 -4.79 -11.32 6.42
N GLN A 95 -3.88 -10.36 6.46
CA GLN A 95 -2.59 -10.50 5.79
C GLN A 95 -1.71 -11.57 6.42
N GLU A 96 -1.76 -11.75 7.75
CA GLU A 96 -1.05 -12.86 8.40
C GLU A 96 -1.59 -14.22 7.91
N MET A 97 -2.90 -14.37 7.73
CA MET A 97 -3.48 -15.58 7.15
C MET A 97 -2.99 -15.82 5.73
N CYS A 98 -2.99 -14.78 4.88
CA CYS A 98 -2.51 -14.86 3.49
C CYS A 98 -1.02 -15.25 3.43
N ALA A 99 -0.20 -14.59 4.23
CA ALA A 99 1.23 -14.83 4.29
C ALA A 99 1.53 -16.25 4.82
N ARG A 100 0.82 -16.68 5.87
CA ARG A 100 0.96 -18.03 6.42
C ARG A 100 0.56 -19.11 5.43
N ILE A 101 -0.51 -18.91 4.65
CA ILE A 101 -0.91 -19.84 3.58
C ILE A 101 0.24 -19.99 2.56
N GLY A 102 0.80 -18.88 2.08
CA GLY A 102 1.90 -18.89 1.11
C GLY A 102 3.14 -19.59 1.66
N LEU A 103 3.50 -19.26 2.90
CA LEU A 103 4.64 -19.84 3.60
C LEU A 103 4.50 -21.34 3.83
N VAL A 104 3.33 -21.83 4.25
CA VAL A 104 3.12 -23.26 4.59
C VAL A 104 2.87 -24.10 3.34
N THR A 105 2.06 -23.62 2.41
CA THR A 105 1.67 -24.41 1.23
C THR A 105 2.67 -24.33 0.09
N GLY A 106 3.53 -23.30 0.07
CA GLY A 106 4.50 -23.05 -0.99
C GLY A 106 3.88 -22.70 -2.35
N ARG A 107 2.62 -22.23 -2.34
CA ARG A 107 1.79 -21.89 -3.50
C ARG A 107 1.05 -20.58 -3.27
N GLY A 108 0.78 -19.83 -4.34
CA GLY A 108 -0.07 -18.66 -4.29
C GLY A 108 -1.52 -19.01 -3.96
N LEU A 109 -2.35 -17.98 -3.78
CA LEU A 109 -3.71 -18.14 -3.31
C LEU A 109 -4.58 -18.87 -4.36
N ALA A 110 -4.51 -18.48 -5.63
CA ALA A 110 -5.24 -19.14 -6.71
C ALA A 110 -4.78 -20.58 -6.94
N GLY A 111 -3.49 -20.86 -6.76
CA GLY A 111 -2.91 -22.20 -6.86
C GLY A 111 -3.40 -23.13 -5.75
N ASN A 112 -3.68 -22.59 -4.56
CA ASN A 112 -4.34 -23.32 -3.48
C ASN A 112 -5.83 -23.53 -3.76
N ILE A 113 -6.54 -22.49 -4.23
CA ILE A 113 -7.96 -22.59 -4.60
C ILE A 113 -8.16 -23.67 -5.66
N ARG A 114 -7.34 -23.66 -6.72
CA ARG A 114 -7.37 -24.66 -7.82
C ARG A 114 -7.21 -26.10 -7.34
N ARG A 115 -6.45 -26.32 -6.27
CA ARG A 115 -6.16 -27.67 -5.75
C ARG A 115 -7.26 -28.19 -4.83
N HIS A 116 -7.89 -27.31 -4.06
CA HIS A 116 -8.75 -27.70 -2.94
C HIS A 116 -10.24 -27.37 -3.14
N TYR A 117 -10.58 -26.54 -4.13
CA TYR A 117 -11.95 -26.11 -4.41
C TYR A 117 -12.38 -26.46 -5.84
N LYS A 118 -13.69 -26.39 -6.10
CA LYS A 118 -14.27 -26.61 -7.42
C LYS A 118 -13.83 -25.53 -8.41
N LYS A 119 -13.70 -25.88 -9.69
CA LYS A 119 -13.26 -24.95 -10.76
C LYS A 119 -14.10 -23.68 -10.86
N TRP A 120 -15.40 -23.74 -10.59
CA TRP A 120 -16.26 -22.55 -10.64
C TRP A 120 -15.89 -21.51 -9.59
N VAL A 121 -15.47 -21.93 -8.38
CA VAL A 121 -15.00 -21.02 -7.31
C VAL A 121 -13.73 -20.31 -7.77
N LEU A 122 -12.79 -21.06 -8.33
CA LEU A 122 -11.56 -20.51 -8.89
C LEU A 122 -11.87 -19.44 -9.95
N TYR A 123 -12.66 -19.78 -10.97
CA TYR A 123 -12.99 -18.82 -12.04
C TYR A 123 -13.75 -17.60 -11.53
N LEU A 124 -14.68 -17.77 -10.58
CA LEU A 124 -15.38 -16.65 -9.95
C LEU A 124 -14.41 -15.71 -9.25
N THR A 125 -13.52 -16.24 -8.39
CA THR A 125 -12.55 -15.40 -7.67
C THR A 125 -11.55 -14.71 -8.58
N THR A 126 -11.11 -15.41 -9.64
CA THR A 126 -10.20 -14.83 -10.65
C THR A 126 -10.89 -13.72 -11.43
N LEU A 127 -12.15 -13.89 -11.82
CA LEU A 127 -12.92 -12.87 -12.54
C LEU A 127 -13.17 -11.64 -11.66
N LEU A 128 -13.63 -11.83 -10.42
CA LEU A 128 -13.91 -10.74 -9.49
C LEU A 128 -12.64 -9.93 -9.20
N LEU A 129 -11.53 -10.62 -8.92
CA LEU A 129 -10.25 -9.95 -8.68
C LEU A 129 -9.78 -9.19 -9.92
N PHE A 130 -9.80 -9.83 -11.09
CA PHE A 130 -9.33 -9.19 -12.32
C PHE A 130 -10.14 -7.93 -12.62
N ALA A 131 -11.46 -7.99 -12.53
CA ALA A 131 -12.33 -6.84 -12.74
C ALA A 131 -12.05 -5.70 -11.75
N ALA A 132 -11.97 -6.02 -10.45
CA ALA A 132 -11.67 -5.03 -9.40
C ALA A 132 -10.30 -4.38 -9.60
N ASN A 133 -9.25 -5.19 -9.86
CA ASN A 133 -7.90 -4.70 -10.07
C ASN A 133 -7.79 -3.83 -11.32
N THR A 134 -8.42 -4.22 -12.42
CA THR A 134 -8.40 -3.43 -13.66
C THR A 134 -9.08 -2.09 -13.48
N PHE A 135 -10.21 -2.04 -12.78
CA PHE A 135 -10.86 -0.78 -12.41
C PHE A 135 -9.95 0.07 -11.52
N ASN A 136 -9.32 -0.54 -10.51
CA ASN A 136 -8.41 0.18 -9.60
C ASN A 136 -7.17 0.73 -10.31
N ILE A 137 -6.58 -0.03 -11.23
CA ILE A 137 -5.48 0.42 -12.08
C ILE A 137 -5.92 1.66 -12.88
N GLY A 138 -7.10 1.62 -13.50
CA GLY A 138 -7.64 2.76 -14.24
C GLY A 138 -7.87 4.00 -13.38
N ALA A 139 -8.40 3.83 -12.17
CA ALA A 139 -8.60 4.92 -11.21
C ALA A 139 -7.26 5.52 -10.75
N ASN A 140 -6.27 4.67 -10.41
CA ASN A 140 -4.93 5.10 -10.02
C ASN A 140 -4.22 5.86 -11.15
N LEU A 141 -4.25 5.36 -12.38
CA LEU A 141 -3.67 6.05 -13.55
C LEU A 141 -4.35 7.41 -13.79
N SER A 142 -5.68 7.47 -13.63
CA SER A 142 -6.46 8.69 -13.77
C SER A 142 -6.07 9.74 -12.74
N ALA A 143 -5.85 9.31 -11.50
CA ALA A 143 -5.43 10.17 -10.39
C ALA A 143 -3.98 10.65 -10.56
N MET A 144 -3.06 9.78 -10.97
CA MET A 144 -1.68 10.15 -11.29
C MET A 144 -1.63 11.22 -12.39
N ALA A 145 -2.41 11.05 -13.46
CA ALA A 145 -2.52 12.04 -14.53
C ALA A 145 -3.14 13.37 -14.04
N SER A 146 -4.16 13.31 -13.18
CA SER A 146 -4.77 14.50 -12.59
C SER A 146 -3.79 15.25 -11.69
N SER A 147 -3.04 14.53 -10.87
CA SER A 147 -2.02 15.10 -9.99
C SER A 147 -0.83 15.68 -10.77
N ALA A 148 -0.41 15.03 -11.85
CA ALA A 148 0.63 15.57 -12.73
C ALA A 148 0.23 16.91 -13.36
N ARG A 149 -1.06 17.12 -13.67
CA ARG A 149 -1.57 18.40 -14.17
C ARG A 149 -1.56 19.54 -13.14
N LEU A 150 -1.42 19.24 -11.85
CA LEU A 150 -1.18 20.28 -10.84
C LEU A 150 0.21 20.92 -11.01
N ILE A 151 1.18 20.15 -11.52
CA ILE A 151 2.55 20.62 -11.78
C ILE A 151 2.71 21.07 -13.24
N LEU A 152 2.08 20.35 -14.17
CA LEU A 152 2.21 20.53 -15.62
C LEU A 152 0.81 20.80 -16.24
N PRO A 153 0.22 21.99 -16.00
CA PRO A 153 -1.18 22.26 -16.35
C PRO A 153 -1.47 22.21 -17.86
N GLU A 154 -0.48 22.56 -18.68
CA GLU A 154 -0.60 22.58 -20.16
C GLU A 154 -0.58 21.18 -20.79
N MET A 155 -0.15 20.16 -20.06
CA MET A 155 -0.08 18.80 -20.61
C MET A 155 -1.47 18.17 -20.75
N ASN A 156 -1.70 17.54 -21.90
CA ASN A 156 -2.94 16.83 -22.17
C ASN A 156 -3.11 15.65 -21.21
N TYR A 157 -4.26 15.61 -20.52
CA TYR A 157 -4.62 14.56 -19.57
C TYR A 157 -4.49 13.13 -20.16
N LYS A 158 -4.96 12.91 -21.39
CA LYS A 158 -4.90 11.60 -22.04
C LYS A 158 -3.46 11.19 -22.35
N LEU A 159 -2.62 12.15 -22.74
CA LEU A 159 -1.20 11.91 -23.00
C LEU A 159 -0.46 11.51 -21.72
N LEU A 160 -0.76 12.17 -20.59
CA LEU A 160 -0.19 11.83 -19.29
C LEU A 160 -0.55 10.40 -18.86
N ILE A 161 -1.79 9.95 -19.07
CA ILE A 161 -2.18 8.55 -18.81
C ILE A 161 -1.33 7.60 -19.65
N ILE A 162 -1.20 7.84 -20.95
CA ILE A 162 -0.40 7.00 -21.86
C ILE A 162 1.06 6.96 -21.40
N ILE A 163 1.64 8.10 -20.99
CA ILE A 163 3.00 8.16 -20.45
C ILE A 163 3.11 7.31 -19.18
N PHE A 164 2.20 7.46 -18.23
CA PHE A 164 2.24 6.68 -16.99
C PHE A 164 2.07 5.17 -17.23
N VAL A 165 1.21 4.77 -18.17
CA VAL A 165 1.09 3.36 -18.59
C VAL A 165 2.39 2.87 -19.21
N ALA A 166 2.99 3.63 -20.13
CA ALA A 166 4.23 3.26 -20.79
C ALA A 166 5.39 3.14 -19.80
N VAL A 167 5.54 4.10 -18.89
CA VAL A 167 6.56 4.11 -17.84
C VAL A 167 6.35 2.95 -16.86
N SER A 168 5.11 2.72 -16.42
CA SER A 168 4.80 1.63 -15.50
C SER A 168 5.04 0.26 -16.14
N LEU A 169 4.63 0.05 -17.39
CA LEU A 169 4.91 -1.18 -18.15
C LEU A 169 6.41 -1.37 -18.38
N PHE A 170 7.13 -0.30 -18.71
CA PHE A 170 8.58 -0.35 -18.87
C PHE A 170 9.26 -0.86 -17.59
N PHE A 171 8.91 -0.29 -16.43
CA PHE A 171 9.46 -0.76 -15.16
C PHE A 171 9.02 -2.18 -14.81
N GLN A 172 7.78 -2.56 -15.08
CA GLN A 172 7.28 -3.91 -14.81
C GLN A 172 7.95 -4.99 -15.67
N ILE A 173 8.29 -4.69 -16.93
CA ILE A 173 8.84 -5.66 -17.88
C ILE A 173 10.36 -5.75 -17.81
N PHE A 174 11.04 -4.62 -17.63
CA PHE A 174 12.50 -4.53 -17.77
C PHE A 174 13.25 -4.46 -16.45
N LEU A 175 12.58 -4.08 -15.34
CA LEU A 175 13.20 -4.04 -14.02
C LEU A 175 12.60 -5.11 -13.11
N SER A 176 13.43 -5.66 -12.23
CA SER A 176 12.91 -6.49 -11.14
C SER A 176 12.09 -5.62 -10.19
N TYR A 177 10.93 -6.13 -9.76
CA TYR A 177 10.09 -5.46 -8.75
C TYR A 177 10.90 -5.02 -7.52
N ALA A 178 11.77 -5.91 -7.01
CA ALA A 178 12.61 -5.61 -5.85
C ALA A 178 13.56 -4.42 -6.08
N GLN A 179 14.04 -4.22 -7.32
CA GLN A 179 14.98 -3.16 -7.64
C GLN A 179 14.31 -1.79 -7.65
N TYR A 180 13.17 -1.63 -8.32
CA TYR A 180 12.53 -0.31 -8.40
C TYR A 180 11.63 -0.01 -7.19
N ALA A 181 11.00 -1.01 -6.56
CA ALA A 181 10.23 -0.82 -5.32
C ALA A 181 11.12 -0.27 -4.19
N LYS A 182 12.42 -0.61 -4.16
CA LYS A 182 13.38 -0.03 -3.22
C LYS A 182 13.45 1.50 -3.33
N TYR A 183 13.37 2.05 -4.54
CA TYR A 183 13.40 3.49 -4.77
C TYR A 183 12.03 4.11 -4.54
N LEU A 184 10.95 3.48 -5.00
CA LEU A 184 9.59 4.00 -4.81
C LEU A 184 9.16 4.06 -3.34
N LYS A 185 9.71 3.20 -2.47
CA LYS A 185 9.53 3.32 -1.01
C LYS A 185 9.98 4.66 -0.45
N TRP A 186 10.98 5.31 -1.04
CA TRP A 186 11.38 6.67 -0.62
C TRP A 186 10.35 7.71 -1.04
N LEU A 187 9.71 7.49 -2.18
CA LEU A 187 8.66 8.37 -2.66
C LEU A 187 7.38 8.24 -1.82
N THR A 188 7.08 7.06 -1.26
CA THR A 188 6.00 6.88 -0.29
C THR A 188 6.28 7.51 1.07
N LEU A 189 7.53 7.88 1.40
CA LEU A 189 7.82 8.68 2.59
C LEU A 189 7.17 10.07 2.52
N ILE A 190 6.74 10.51 1.33
CA ILE A 190 5.92 11.71 1.19
C ILE A 190 4.61 11.57 1.99
N LEU A 191 4.09 10.36 2.21
CA LEU A 191 2.91 10.17 3.06
C LEU A 191 3.17 10.57 4.53
N LEU A 192 4.44 10.59 4.97
CA LEU A 192 4.79 11.14 6.28
C LEU A 192 4.52 12.65 6.36
N SER A 193 4.35 13.34 5.24
CA SER A 193 3.91 14.74 5.23
C SER A 193 2.54 14.92 5.88
N TYR A 194 1.63 13.94 5.78
CA TYR A 194 0.36 14.00 6.51
C TYR A 194 0.56 13.95 8.02
N ILE A 195 1.51 13.14 8.49
CA ILE A 195 1.87 13.07 9.91
C ILE A 195 2.44 14.41 10.37
N LEU A 196 3.40 14.95 9.63
CA LEU A 196 3.99 16.26 9.94
C LEU A 196 2.92 17.36 9.93
N SER A 197 2.01 17.33 8.96
CA SER A 197 0.90 18.27 8.85
C SER A 197 -0.03 18.22 10.08
N ALA A 198 -0.44 17.02 10.49
CA ALA A 198 -1.25 16.84 11.69
C ALA A 198 -0.54 17.34 12.97
N LEU A 199 0.78 17.14 13.07
CA LEU A 199 1.57 17.60 14.23
C LEU A 199 1.76 19.12 14.22
N SER A 200 1.79 19.75 13.05
CA SER A 200 1.85 21.21 12.90
C SER A 200 0.51 21.88 13.17
N LEU A 201 -0.61 21.18 12.95
CA LEU A 201 -1.92 21.62 13.36
C LEU A 201 -1.99 21.57 14.90
N HIS A 202 -2.37 22.68 15.55
CA HIS A 202 -2.55 22.75 17.00
C HIS A 202 -3.81 21.99 17.44
N LEU A 203 -3.80 20.67 17.28
CA LEU A 203 -4.94 19.79 17.54
C LEU A 203 -5.19 19.59 19.03
N ASN A 204 -6.47 19.53 19.40
CA ASN A 204 -6.86 19.07 20.72
C ASN A 204 -6.81 17.53 20.76
N TRP A 205 -5.66 16.99 21.16
CA TRP A 205 -5.46 15.53 21.26
C TRP A 205 -6.45 14.81 22.18
N ARG A 206 -7.06 15.53 23.14
CA ARG A 206 -8.12 14.97 23.98
C ARG A 206 -9.40 14.71 23.19
N GLU A 207 -9.75 15.64 22.30
CA GLU A 207 -10.90 15.48 21.40
C GLU A 207 -10.67 14.35 20.41
N VAL A 208 -9.47 14.29 19.81
CA VAL A 208 -9.07 13.21 18.91
C VAL A 208 -9.17 11.85 19.62
N ALA A 209 -8.64 11.74 20.84
CA ALA A 209 -8.72 10.51 21.63
C ALA A 209 -10.16 10.10 21.95
N ASN A 210 -11.03 11.06 22.26
CA ASN A 210 -12.46 10.79 22.48
C ASN A 210 -13.13 10.29 21.19
N GLN A 211 -12.83 10.90 20.04
CA GLN A 211 -13.40 10.53 18.74
C GLN A 211 -12.90 9.18 18.22
N ILE A 212 -11.69 8.77 18.58
CA ILE A 212 -11.20 7.40 18.29
C ILE A 212 -12.05 6.34 19.01
N LEU A 213 -12.59 6.65 20.19
CA LEU A 213 -13.40 5.73 20.99
C LEU A 213 -14.90 5.90 20.76
N ALA A 214 -15.34 7.07 20.30
CA ALA A 214 -16.73 7.36 20.01
C ALA A 214 -17.10 6.83 18.62
N ILE A 215 -17.83 5.71 18.58
CA ILE A 215 -18.39 5.19 17.33
C ILE A 215 -19.58 6.07 16.94
N GLN A 216 -19.35 7.03 16.05
CA GLN A 216 -20.39 7.91 15.52
C GLN A 216 -20.93 7.36 14.19
N LEU A 217 -22.14 6.81 14.22
CA LEU A 217 -22.82 6.27 13.05
C LEU A 217 -24.15 7.03 12.85
N ASN A 218 -24.17 7.86 11.81
CA ASN A 218 -25.35 8.58 11.35
C ASN A 218 -26.17 7.77 10.33
N PHE A 219 -25.64 6.61 9.88
CA PHE A 219 -26.27 5.69 8.94
C PHE A 219 -26.77 6.34 7.63
N SER A 220 -26.18 7.48 7.24
CA SER A 220 -26.46 8.09 5.93
C SER A 220 -25.85 7.22 4.82
N GLY A 221 -26.49 7.20 3.64
CA GLY A 221 -26.00 6.44 2.49
C GLY A 221 -24.54 6.80 2.14
N ASP A 222 -24.20 8.08 2.20
CA ASP A 222 -22.84 8.57 2.00
C ASP A 222 -21.84 8.09 3.07
N GLN A 223 -22.25 8.00 4.34
CA GLN A 223 -21.38 7.52 5.42
C GLN A 223 -21.13 6.02 5.27
N ILE A 224 -22.18 5.25 4.96
CA ILE A 224 -22.09 3.81 4.71
C ILE A 224 -21.20 3.54 3.50
N PHE A 225 -21.37 4.30 2.41
CA PHE A 225 -20.54 4.24 1.22
C PHE A 225 -19.05 4.48 1.53
N LEU A 226 -18.73 5.51 2.32
CA LEU A 226 -17.36 5.79 2.76
C LEU A 226 -16.80 4.73 3.72
N ILE A 227 -17.60 4.18 4.63
CA ILE A 227 -17.19 3.07 5.51
C ILE A 227 -16.84 1.84 4.66
N CYS A 228 -17.66 1.51 3.66
CA CYS A 228 -17.37 0.42 2.73
C CYS A 228 -16.10 0.69 1.92
N ALA A 229 -15.88 1.94 1.47
CA ALA A 229 -14.67 2.34 0.79
C ALA A 229 -13.43 2.16 1.68
N ILE A 230 -13.47 2.62 2.94
CA ILE A 230 -12.37 2.46 3.92
C ILE A 230 -12.07 0.96 4.11
N LEU A 231 -13.09 0.14 4.40
CA LEU A 231 -12.89 -1.30 4.56
C LEU A 231 -12.32 -1.95 3.30
N GLY A 232 -12.78 -1.52 2.13
CA GLY A 232 -12.37 -2.06 0.85
C GLY A 232 -10.96 -1.71 0.45
N THR A 233 -10.50 -0.49 0.71
CA THR A 233 -9.11 -0.12 0.46
C THR A 233 -8.16 -0.80 1.45
N THR A 234 -8.50 -0.87 2.75
CA THR A 234 -7.62 -1.43 3.80
C THR A 234 -7.58 -2.97 3.81
N ILE A 235 -8.65 -3.62 3.34
CA ILE A 235 -8.77 -5.09 3.28
C ILE A 235 -8.92 -5.51 1.81
N SER A 236 -8.03 -4.98 0.98
CA SER A 236 -8.09 -5.11 -0.47
C SER A 236 -7.84 -6.54 -0.96
N PRO A 237 -8.67 -7.06 -1.90
CA PRO A 237 -8.56 -8.44 -2.38
C PRO A 237 -7.24 -8.71 -3.09
N TYR A 238 -6.68 -7.74 -3.81
CA TYR A 238 -5.41 -7.89 -4.53
C TYR A 238 -4.23 -8.15 -3.59
N LEU A 239 -4.25 -7.58 -2.38
CA LEU A 239 -3.21 -7.80 -1.40
C LEU A 239 -3.22 -9.23 -0.88
N PHE A 240 -4.37 -9.92 -0.86
CA PHE A 240 -4.43 -11.32 -0.45
C PHE A 240 -3.63 -12.20 -1.42
N PHE A 241 -3.86 -12.03 -2.72
CA PHE A 241 -3.12 -12.77 -3.76
C PHE A 241 -1.67 -12.34 -3.82
N TRP A 242 -1.40 -11.03 -3.69
CA TRP A 242 -0.06 -10.48 -3.70
C TRP A 242 0.78 -11.01 -2.53
N GLN A 243 0.32 -10.84 -1.30
CA GLN A 243 1.03 -11.27 -0.09
C GLN A 243 1.33 -12.77 -0.14
N THR A 244 0.34 -13.61 -0.46
CA THR A 244 0.55 -15.06 -0.57
C THR A 244 1.57 -15.41 -1.67
N SER A 245 1.53 -14.72 -2.81
CA SER A 245 2.46 -14.98 -3.92
C SER A 245 3.87 -14.49 -3.62
N GLN A 246 4.02 -13.36 -2.94
CA GLN A 246 5.33 -12.82 -2.56
C GLN A 246 6.06 -13.69 -1.54
N GLU A 247 5.36 -14.26 -0.56
CA GLU A 247 5.96 -15.26 0.36
C GLU A 247 6.53 -16.47 -0.40
N VAL A 248 5.86 -16.88 -1.48
CA VAL A 248 6.33 -17.96 -2.35
C VAL A 248 7.52 -17.50 -3.19
N GLU A 249 7.50 -16.28 -3.70
CA GLU A 249 8.57 -15.68 -4.48
C GLU A 249 9.85 -15.51 -3.65
N GLU A 250 9.76 -15.07 -2.40
CA GLU A 250 10.92 -15.00 -1.51
C GLU A 250 11.57 -16.37 -1.26
N LYS A 251 10.75 -17.42 -1.08
CA LYS A 251 11.28 -18.79 -0.97
C LYS A 251 11.99 -19.25 -2.24
N ILE A 252 11.46 -18.90 -3.41
CA ILE A 252 12.12 -19.19 -4.71
C ILE A 252 13.46 -18.47 -4.79
N LEU A 253 13.50 -17.18 -4.47
CA LEU A 253 14.72 -16.37 -4.46
C LEU A 253 15.75 -16.88 -3.44
N ALA A 254 15.30 -17.49 -2.34
CA ALA A 254 16.15 -18.19 -1.36
C ALA A 254 16.62 -19.59 -1.82
N GLY A 255 16.37 -19.97 -3.08
CA GLY A 255 16.81 -21.23 -3.68
C GLY A 255 15.83 -22.40 -3.55
N GLN A 256 14.64 -22.18 -2.96
CA GLN A 256 13.60 -23.22 -2.82
C GLN A 256 12.75 -23.30 -4.10
N ASN A 257 13.39 -23.72 -5.20
CA ASN A 257 12.80 -23.69 -6.54
C ASN A 257 11.69 -24.72 -6.77
N THR A 258 11.61 -25.78 -5.95
CA THR A 258 10.57 -26.82 -6.07
C THR A 258 9.52 -26.69 -4.98
N ILE A 259 8.29 -27.12 -5.26
CA ILE A 259 7.19 -27.11 -4.28
C ILE A 259 7.56 -27.94 -3.04
N LYS A 260 8.22 -29.08 -3.21
CA LYS A 260 8.68 -29.92 -2.09
C LYS A 260 9.63 -29.16 -1.16
N LEU A 261 10.60 -28.42 -1.72
CA LEU A 261 11.52 -27.61 -0.94
C LEU A 261 10.79 -26.49 -0.18
N ARG A 262 9.76 -25.89 -0.78
CA ARG A 262 8.95 -24.83 -0.14
C ARG A 262 8.03 -25.35 0.95
N GLN A 263 7.56 -26.59 0.82
CA GLN A 263 6.70 -27.29 1.78
C GLN A 263 7.48 -28.00 2.90
N ASN A 264 8.81 -27.89 2.91
CA ASN A 264 9.62 -28.36 4.03
C ASN A 264 9.16 -27.71 5.34
N GLU A 265 9.54 -28.33 6.46
CA GLU A 265 9.06 -27.93 7.79
C GLU A 265 9.31 -26.44 8.06
N VAL A 266 8.22 -25.67 8.11
CA VAL A 266 8.24 -24.24 8.40
C VAL A 266 8.65 -24.05 9.85
N LYS A 267 9.78 -23.37 10.06
CA LYS A 267 10.34 -23.17 11.39
C LYS A 267 9.53 -22.13 12.16
N PRO A 268 9.40 -22.25 13.49
CA PRO A 268 8.76 -21.21 14.32
C PRO A 268 9.38 -19.82 14.16
N THR A 269 10.68 -19.76 13.86
CA THR A 269 11.40 -18.50 13.60
C THR A 269 10.96 -17.83 12.30
N GLU A 270 10.66 -18.61 11.24
CA GLU A 270 10.15 -18.08 9.97
C GLU A 270 8.76 -17.47 10.16
N LEU A 271 7.89 -18.15 10.91
CA LEU A 271 6.56 -17.62 11.25
C LEU A 271 6.66 -16.34 12.07
N LYS A 272 7.56 -16.27 13.04
CA LYS A 272 7.76 -15.05 13.83
C LYS A 272 8.27 -13.89 12.98
N LYS A 273 9.18 -14.17 12.04
CA LYS A 273 9.71 -13.17 11.10
C LYS A 273 8.60 -12.65 10.19
N MET A 274 7.85 -13.55 9.55
CA MET A 274 6.70 -13.21 8.72
C MET A 274 5.67 -12.36 9.50
N ARG A 275 5.31 -12.76 10.72
CA ARG A 275 4.38 -11.97 11.55
C ARG A 275 4.91 -10.58 11.84
N THR A 276 6.18 -10.47 12.22
CA THR A 276 6.77 -9.15 12.53
C THR A 276 6.74 -8.26 11.30
N ASP A 277 7.06 -8.81 10.13
CA ASP A 277 7.06 -8.08 8.86
C ASP A 277 5.64 -7.63 8.46
N VAL A 278 4.68 -8.55 8.41
CA VAL A 278 3.28 -8.25 8.08
C VAL A 278 2.69 -7.22 9.04
N TRP A 279 2.81 -7.43 10.35
CA TRP A 279 2.24 -6.52 11.33
C TRP A 279 2.88 -5.13 11.30
N SER A 280 4.19 -5.05 11.03
CA SER A 280 4.87 -3.76 10.90
C SER A 280 4.41 -3.00 9.66
N GLY A 281 4.24 -3.70 8.53
CA GLY A 281 3.72 -3.12 7.30
C GLY A 281 2.29 -2.61 7.46
N MET A 282 1.40 -3.43 8.02
CA MET A 282 0.01 -3.08 8.26
C MET A 282 -0.15 -1.96 9.29
N PHE A 283 0.70 -1.94 10.32
CA PHE A 283 0.72 -0.84 11.29
C PHE A 283 1.09 0.49 10.63
N PHE A 284 2.12 0.48 9.79
CA PHE A 284 2.57 1.69 9.11
C PHE A 284 1.51 2.25 8.16
N SER A 285 0.85 1.40 7.39
CA SER A 285 -0.25 1.84 6.51
C SER A 285 -1.44 2.38 7.30
N ASN A 286 -1.88 1.67 8.33
CA ASN A 286 -2.98 2.14 9.16
C ASN A 286 -2.65 3.44 9.92
N LEU A 287 -1.38 3.64 10.30
CA LEU A 287 -0.90 4.89 10.88
C LEU A 287 -1.01 6.04 9.87
N ILE A 288 -0.61 5.82 8.61
CA ILE A 288 -0.76 6.81 7.54
C ILE A 288 -2.24 7.14 7.33
N MET A 289 -3.11 6.13 7.21
CA MET A 289 -4.56 6.34 7.10
C MET A 289 -5.09 7.23 8.22
N PHE A 290 -4.75 6.92 9.47
CA PHE A 290 -5.16 7.71 10.64
C PHE A 290 -4.78 9.18 10.48
N PHE A 291 -3.53 9.46 10.09
CA PHE A 291 -3.06 10.83 9.90
C PHE A 291 -3.65 11.53 8.66
N ILE A 292 -3.99 10.81 7.60
CA ILE A 292 -4.69 11.41 6.45
C ILE A 292 -6.09 11.87 6.87
N ILE A 293 -6.86 11.02 7.57
CA ILE A 293 -8.19 11.37 8.08
C ILE A 293 -8.07 12.56 9.04
N LEU A 294 -7.12 12.51 9.97
CA LEU A 294 -6.91 13.55 10.97
C LEU A 294 -6.55 14.90 10.33
N THR A 295 -5.58 14.92 9.40
CA THR A 295 -5.15 16.14 8.71
C THR A 295 -6.28 16.71 7.86
N CYS A 296 -7.00 15.89 7.10
CA CYS A 296 -8.10 16.38 6.27
C CYS A 296 -9.28 16.87 7.13
N GLY A 297 -9.58 16.22 8.25
CA GLY A 297 -10.57 16.74 9.21
C GLY A 297 -10.16 18.09 9.78
N ALA A 298 -8.91 18.24 10.20
CA ALA A 298 -8.45 19.49 10.79
C ALA A 298 -8.25 20.64 9.79
N ALA A 299 -7.74 20.34 8.59
CA ALA A 299 -7.34 21.34 7.60
C ALA A 299 -8.40 21.62 6.53
N LEU A 300 -9.35 20.71 6.29
CA LEU A 300 -10.42 20.89 5.28
C LEU A 300 -11.79 21.05 5.94
N HIS A 301 -12.19 20.10 6.79
CA HIS A 301 -13.54 20.09 7.39
C HIS A 301 -13.80 21.35 8.23
N ASN A 302 -12.85 21.73 9.07
CA ASN A 302 -12.96 22.93 9.91
C ASN A 302 -13.06 24.24 9.11
N PHE A 303 -12.63 24.24 7.85
CA PHE A 303 -12.72 25.39 6.93
C PHE A 303 -13.89 25.26 5.94
N GLY A 304 -14.80 24.30 6.16
CA GLY A 304 -16.00 24.10 5.34
C GLY A 304 -15.80 23.32 4.04
N ILE A 305 -14.59 22.83 3.76
CA ILE A 305 -14.29 22.01 2.59
C ILE A 305 -14.64 20.56 2.90
N THR A 306 -15.87 20.17 2.58
CA THR A 306 -16.42 18.84 2.95
C THR A 306 -16.45 17.82 1.82
N ASN A 307 -16.27 18.25 0.57
CA ASN A 307 -16.32 17.38 -0.60
C ASN A 307 -15.08 17.54 -1.46
N ILE A 308 -14.28 16.50 -1.58
CA ILE A 308 -13.06 16.47 -2.38
C ILE A 308 -13.43 16.00 -3.77
N SER A 309 -13.49 16.93 -4.72
CA SER A 309 -13.82 16.62 -6.11
C SER A 309 -12.59 16.60 -7.00
N THR A 310 -11.49 17.24 -6.59
CA THR A 310 -10.27 17.35 -7.38
C THR A 310 -9.02 16.98 -6.59
N ALA A 311 -7.94 16.65 -7.31
CA ALA A 311 -6.62 16.47 -6.72
C ALA A 311 -6.11 17.74 -6.00
N SER A 312 -6.56 18.92 -6.44
CA SER A 312 -6.24 20.21 -5.81
C SER A 312 -6.88 20.31 -4.42
N ASP A 313 -8.15 19.92 -4.28
CA ASP A 313 -8.87 19.98 -3.01
C ASP A 313 -8.21 19.09 -1.95
N ALA A 314 -7.76 17.90 -2.35
CA ALA A 314 -7.05 16.98 -1.48
C ALA A 314 -5.66 17.49 -1.11
N ALA A 315 -4.96 18.13 -2.05
CA ALA A 315 -3.65 18.71 -1.79
C ALA A 315 -3.72 19.75 -0.67
N GLU A 316 -4.75 20.59 -0.67
CA GLU A 316 -4.92 21.71 0.27
C GLU A 316 -4.80 21.32 1.75
N ALA A 317 -5.08 20.06 2.10
CA ALA A 317 -4.88 19.52 3.45
C ALA A 317 -3.42 19.60 3.92
N LEU A 318 -2.44 19.59 3.01
CA LEU A 318 -1.00 19.66 3.30
C LEU A 318 -0.48 21.11 3.39
N ARG A 319 -1.32 22.12 3.15
CA ARG A 319 -0.95 23.54 3.21
C ARG A 319 -0.30 24.00 4.52
N PRO A 320 -0.68 23.50 5.72
CA PRO A 320 -0.05 23.88 6.97
C PRO A 320 1.47 23.66 7.03
N ILE A 321 2.00 22.69 6.29
CA ILE A 321 3.45 22.37 6.29
C ILE A 321 4.16 22.77 5.00
N ALA A 322 3.46 22.73 3.88
CA ALA A 322 4.06 22.90 2.56
C ALA A 322 3.79 24.29 1.96
N GLY A 323 2.86 25.07 2.54
CA GLY A 323 2.49 26.39 2.03
C GLY A 323 2.11 26.32 0.55
N ASP A 324 2.78 27.08 -0.29
CA ASP A 324 2.52 27.10 -1.74
C ASP A 324 3.05 25.86 -2.46
N TYR A 325 3.93 25.06 -1.82
CA TYR A 325 4.49 23.83 -2.40
C TYR A 325 3.60 22.59 -2.19
N THR A 326 2.43 22.78 -1.60
CA THR A 326 1.44 21.74 -1.27
C THR A 326 1.06 20.89 -2.48
N PHE A 327 0.82 21.53 -3.62
CA PHE A 327 0.47 20.83 -4.87
C PHE A 327 1.58 19.92 -5.36
N TYR A 328 2.85 20.34 -5.24
CA TYR A 328 4.00 19.52 -5.60
C TYR A 328 4.11 18.31 -4.67
N LEU A 329 3.98 18.53 -3.37
CA LEU A 329 4.08 17.47 -2.36
C LEU A 329 2.98 16.42 -2.55
N PHE A 330 1.74 16.86 -2.72
CA PHE A 330 0.61 15.98 -3.00
C PHE A 330 0.79 15.23 -4.32
N ALA A 331 1.17 15.92 -5.39
CA ALA A 331 1.31 15.30 -6.70
C ALA A 331 2.42 14.25 -6.73
N LEU A 332 3.57 14.53 -6.12
CA LEU A 332 4.65 13.55 -5.97
C LEU A 332 4.22 12.35 -5.11
N GLY A 333 3.42 12.56 -4.07
CA GLY A 333 2.85 11.50 -3.24
C GLY A 333 1.90 10.58 -4.02
N ILE A 334 0.93 11.14 -4.75
CA ILE A 334 -0.02 10.36 -5.57
C ILE A 334 0.68 9.65 -6.72
N ILE A 335 1.60 10.32 -7.42
CA ILE A 335 2.36 9.69 -8.50
C ILE A 335 3.23 8.55 -7.95
N GLY A 336 3.86 8.75 -6.79
CA GLY A 336 4.73 7.76 -6.19
C GLY A 336 4.02 6.53 -5.67
N THR A 337 2.92 6.72 -4.94
CA THR A 337 2.06 5.62 -4.47
C THR A 337 1.42 4.90 -5.65
N GLY A 338 0.96 5.63 -6.67
CA GLY A 338 0.43 5.03 -7.90
C GLY A 338 1.47 4.18 -8.65
N LEU A 339 2.70 4.67 -8.84
CA LEU A 339 3.78 3.90 -9.45
C LEU A 339 4.19 2.67 -8.63
N LEU A 340 3.96 2.67 -7.31
CA LEU A 340 4.21 1.52 -6.45
C LEU A 340 3.06 0.51 -6.50
N ALA A 341 1.81 0.97 -6.44
CA ALA A 341 0.62 0.13 -6.33
C ALA A 341 0.18 -0.48 -7.66
N VAL A 342 0.26 0.26 -8.78
CA VAL A 342 -0.17 -0.21 -10.10
C VAL A 342 0.51 -1.53 -10.50
N PRO A 343 1.84 -1.69 -10.33
CA PRO A 343 2.50 -2.98 -10.55
C PRO A 343 2.05 -4.11 -9.62
N VAL A 344 1.72 -3.79 -8.37
CA VAL A 344 1.21 -4.77 -7.40
C VAL A 344 -0.18 -5.25 -7.80
N LEU A 345 -1.04 -4.34 -8.26
CA LEU A 345 -2.37 -4.63 -8.80
C LEU A 345 -2.29 -5.47 -10.08
N ALA A 346 -1.45 -5.08 -11.02
CA ALA A 346 -1.27 -5.81 -12.29
C ALA A 346 -0.60 -7.18 -12.05
N GLY A 347 0.40 -7.23 -11.17
CA GLY A 347 1.12 -8.43 -10.79
C GLY A 347 0.22 -9.44 -10.07
N SER A 348 -0.59 -9.01 -9.10
CA SER A 348 -1.55 -9.88 -8.41
C SER A 348 -2.62 -10.44 -9.36
N ALA A 349 -3.13 -9.64 -10.30
CA ALA A 349 -4.03 -10.11 -11.35
C ALA A 349 -3.35 -11.17 -12.23
N SER A 350 -2.08 -10.94 -12.61
CA SER A 350 -1.30 -11.86 -13.41
C SER A 350 -0.96 -13.17 -12.70
N TYR A 351 -0.54 -13.10 -11.43
CA TYR A 351 -0.35 -14.29 -10.58
C TYR A 351 -1.63 -15.11 -10.52
N THR A 352 -2.77 -14.46 -10.29
CA THR A 352 -4.06 -15.14 -10.17
C THR A 352 -4.45 -15.85 -11.46
N ILE A 353 -4.37 -15.19 -12.61
CA ILE A 353 -4.70 -15.79 -13.92
C ILE A 353 -3.70 -16.91 -14.26
N ALA A 354 -2.40 -16.67 -14.06
CA ALA A 354 -1.39 -17.68 -14.37
C ALA A 354 -1.54 -18.94 -13.51
N GLU A 355 -1.83 -18.83 -12.21
CA GLU A 355 -2.11 -19.98 -11.35
C GLU A 355 -3.40 -20.71 -11.74
N THR A 356 -4.42 -19.93 -12.12
CA THR A 356 -5.73 -20.44 -12.54
C THR A 356 -5.58 -21.37 -13.74
N PHE A 357 -4.85 -20.94 -14.77
CA PHE A 357 -4.66 -21.71 -16.00
C PHE A 357 -3.42 -22.61 -15.98
N GLY A 358 -2.51 -22.42 -15.04
CA GLY A 358 -1.28 -23.22 -14.88
C GLY A 358 -0.15 -22.77 -15.81
N PHE A 359 -0.12 -21.49 -16.14
CA PHE A 359 0.95 -20.89 -16.92
C PHE A 359 2.22 -20.73 -16.08
N LYS A 360 3.37 -20.61 -16.73
CA LYS A 360 4.61 -20.20 -16.05
C LYS A 360 4.45 -18.76 -15.54
N GLN A 361 4.83 -18.52 -14.29
CA GLN A 361 4.58 -17.26 -13.58
C GLN A 361 5.74 -16.89 -12.65
N GLY A 362 5.85 -15.61 -12.34
CA GLY A 362 6.86 -15.09 -11.42
C GLY A 362 7.52 -13.82 -11.97
N LEU A 363 7.69 -12.81 -11.13
CA LEU A 363 8.44 -11.60 -11.47
C LEU A 363 9.94 -11.87 -11.59
N PHE A 364 10.41 -13.02 -11.08
CA PHE A 364 11.77 -13.52 -11.30
C PHE A 364 12.04 -14.03 -12.73
N TYR A 365 11.01 -14.35 -13.53
CA TYR A 365 11.19 -14.78 -14.92
C TYR A 365 11.27 -13.58 -15.86
N LYS A 366 12.09 -13.70 -16.92
CA LYS A 366 12.12 -12.72 -18.01
C LYS A 366 10.86 -12.82 -18.88
N LEU A 367 10.51 -11.75 -19.60
CA LEU A 367 9.36 -11.68 -20.52
C LEU A 367 9.23 -12.91 -21.43
N LYS A 368 10.32 -13.34 -22.06
CA LYS A 368 10.34 -14.51 -22.98
C LYS A 368 10.06 -15.85 -22.29
N GLN A 369 10.27 -15.94 -20.98
CA GLN A 369 10.10 -17.18 -20.19
C GLN A 369 8.68 -17.32 -19.61
N ALA A 370 8.00 -16.20 -19.38
CA ALA A 370 6.65 -16.13 -18.83
C ALA A 370 5.75 -15.19 -19.66
N SER A 371 5.68 -15.41 -20.97
CA SER A 371 4.96 -14.51 -21.90
C SER A 371 3.48 -14.34 -21.55
N ALA A 372 2.81 -15.40 -21.11
CA ALA A 372 1.42 -15.34 -20.66
C ALA A 372 1.24 -14.45 -19.42
N PHE A 373 2.17 -14.52 -18.46
CA PHE A 373 2.14 -13.71 -17.23
C PHE A 373 2.25 -12.21 -17.56
N TYR A 374 3.26 -11.82 -18.33
CA TYR A 374 3.41 -10.42 -18.73
C TYR A 374 2.33 -9.96 -19.73
N GLY A 375 1.79 -10.87 -20.54
CA GLY A 375 0.64 -10.59 -21.41
C GLY A 375 -0.57 -10.15 -20.60
N VAL A 376 -0.87 -10.83 -19.48
CA VAL A 376 -1.96 -10.44 -18.57
C VAL A 376 -1.71 -9.06 -17.95
N ILE A 377 -0.48 -8.76 -17.56
CA ILE A 377 -0.11 -7.42 -17.05
C ILE A 377 -0.43 -6.34 -18.07
N ILE A 378 0.02 -6.52 -19.33
CA ILE A 378 -0.22 -5.58 -20.41
C ILE A 378 -1.72 -5.41 -20.65
N ILE A 379 -2.46 -6.51 -20.71
CA ILE A 379 -3.92 -6.48 -20.92
C ILE A 379 -4.63 -5.74 -19.78
N ALA A 380 -4.29 -6.03 -18.52
CA ALA A 380 -4.88 -5.34 -17.37
C ALA A 380 -4.58 -3.83 -17.38
N MET A 381 -3.35 -3.44 -17.73
CA MET A 381 -2.95 -2.04 -17.85
C MET A 381 -3.68 -1.31 -19.00
N LEU A 382 -3.84 -1.97 -20.15
CA LEU A 382 -4.55 -1.41 -21.30
C LEU A 382 -6.06 -1.28 -21.03
N PHE A 383 -6.67 -2.25 -20.34
CA PHE A 383 -8.07 -2.12 -19.90
C PHE A 383 -8.23 -1.04 -18.82
N GLY A 384 -7.30 -0.95 -17.87
CA GLY A 384 -7.33 0.14 -16.88
C GLY A 384 -7.22 1.50 -17.56
N MET A 385 -6.31 1.64 -18.53
CA MET A 385 -6.16 2.85 -19.35
C MET A 385 -7.43 3.19 -20.15
N SER A 386 -8.09 2.20 -20.75
CA SER A 386 -9.32 2.45 -21.51
C SER A 386 -10.45 2.92 -20.60
N LEU A 387 -10.54 2.39 -19.37
CA LEU A 387 -11.49 2.87 -18.36
C LEU A 387 -11.26 4.35 -17.99
N SER A 388 -10.01 4.81 -17.98
CA SER A 388 -9.66 6.22 -17.72
C SER A 388 -10.19 7.19 -18.79
N PHE A 389 -10.54 6.70 -19.99
CA PHE A 389 -11.04 7.56 -21.08
C PHE A 389 -12.56 7.78 -21.07
N PHE A 390 -13.31 7.10 -20.20
CA PHE A 390 -14.76 7.31 -20.07
C PHE A 390 -15.13 8.60 -19.32
N GLY A 391 -14.16 9.45 -18.96
CA GLY A 391 -14.42 10.79 -18.41
C GLY A 391 -14.94 10.80 -16.97
N LEU A 392 -14.79 9.70 -16.24
CA LEU A 392 -15.09 9.66 -14.80
C LEU A 392 -14.17 10.63 -14.05
N ASN A 393 -14.73 11.32 -13.07
CA ASN A 393 -13.92 12.14 -12.17
C ASN A 393 -12.88 11.24 -11.46
N PRO A 394 -11.57 11.57 -11.49
CA PRO A 394 -10.53 10.72 -10.94
C PRO A 394 -10.71 10.39 -9.45
N ILE A 395 -11.10 11.36 -8.62
CA ILE A 395 -11.30 11.15 -7.19
C ILE A 395 -12.50 10.24 -6.93
N LYS A 396 -13.62 10.45 -7.64
CA LYS A 396 -14.78 9.54 -7.53
C LYS A 396 -14.45 8.13 -8.00
N ALA A 397 -13.70 7.99 -9.09
CA ALA A 397 -13.27 6.69 -9.59
C ALA A 397 -12.43 5.93 -8.55
N LEU A 398 -11.55 6.63 -7.84
CA LEU A 398 -10.76 6.07 -6.73
C LEU A 398 -11.66 5.54 -5.60
N ILE A 399 -12.65 6.32 -5.16
CA ILE A 399 -13.55 5.89 -4.08
C ILE A 399 -14.45 4.74 -4.54
N TYR A 400 -14.99 4.79 -5.77
CA TYR A 400 -15.74 3.65 -6.34
C TYR A 400 -14.89 2.37 -6.42
N SER A 401 -13.61 2.51 -6.74
CA SER A 401 -12.67 1.40 -6.78
C SER A 401 -12.51 0.75 -5.41
N ALA A 402 -12.34 1.58 -4.38
CA ALA A 402 -12.27 1.14 -3.00
C ALA A 402 -13.56 0.41 -2.56
N VAL A 403 -14.74 0.91 -2.93
CA VAL A 403 -16.02 0.23 -2.66
C VAL A 403 -16.09 -1.13 -3.37
N ILE A 404 -15.71 -1.22 -4.65
CA ILE A 404 -15.67 -2.48 -5.39
C ILE A 404 -14.76 -3.49 -4.70
N ASN A 405 -13.58 -3.06 -4.22
CA ASN A 405 -12.70 -3.90 -3.42
C ASN A 405 -13.38 -4.39 -2.13
N GLY A 406 -14.15 -3.52 -1.46
CA GLY A 406 -14.95 -3.85 -0.27
C GLY A 406 -16.03 -4.90 -0.53
N LEU A 407 -16.64 -4.90 -1.72
CA LEU A 407 -17.63 -5.90 -2.14
C LEU A 407 -16.98 -7.24 -2.52
N VAL A 408 -15.81 -7.21 -3.15
CA VAL A 408 -15.12 -8.42 -3.64
C VAL A 408 -14.36 -9.14 -2.52
N ALA A 409 -13.74 -8.40 -1.60
CA ALA A 409 -12.93 -8.93 -0.51
C ALA A 409 -13.62 -10.02 0.33
N PRO A 410 -14.87 -9.88 0.83
CA PRO A 410 -15.48 -10.90 1.67
C PRO A 410 -15.64 -12.26 0.97
N VAL A 411 -15.91 -12.27 -0.35
CA VAL A 411 -16.05 -13.50 -1.15
C VAL A 411 -14.74 -14.30 -1.13
N ILE A 412 -13.61 -13.61 -1.27
CA ILE A 412 -12.27 -14.23 -1.29
C ILE A 412 -11.83 -14.57 0.13
N LEU A 413 -12.15 -13.71 1.10
CA LEU A 413 -11.78 -13.87 2.50
C LEU A 413 -12.41 -15.12 3.14
N ILE A 414 -13.63 -15.49 2.75
CA ILE A 414 -14.24 -16.77 3.15
C ILE A 414 -13.31 -17.95 2.85
N LEU A 415 -12.73 -17.99 1.64
CA LEU A 415 -11.82 -19.06 1.24
C LEU A 415 -10.53 -19.03 2.06
N ILE A 416 -10.00 -17.83 2.33
CA ILE A 416 -8.76 -17.66 3.12
C ILE A 416 -8.96 -18.18 4.54
N VAL A 417 -10.03 -17.78 5.23
CA VAL A 417 -10.32 -18.23 6.60
C VAL A 417 -10.53 -19.75 6.64
N GLN A 418 -11.21 -20.32 5.65
CA GLN A 418 -11.41 -21.76 5.53
C GLN A 418 -10.08 -22.51 5.29
N MET A 419 -9.24 -22.04 4.36
CA MET A 419 -7.94 -22.65 4.05
C MET A 419 -6.98 -22.57 5.25
N ALA A 420 -6.85 -21.38 5.85
CA ALA A 420 -5.98 -21.16 6.99
C ALA A 420 -6.41 -21.96 8.24
N GLY A 421 -7.72 -22.27 8.35
CA GLY A 421 -8.30 -23.11 9.40
C GLY A 421 -8.28 -24.62 9.11
N ASN A 422 -7.82 -25.07 7.94
CA ASN A 422 -7.90 -26.47 7.54
C ASN A 422 -6.60 -27.23 7.85
N SER A 423 -6.67 -28.20 8.77
CA SER A 423 -5.52 -29.04 9.16
C SER A 423 -4.96 -29.88 8.01
N LYS A 424 -5.77 -30.25 7.01
CA LYS A 424 -5.30 -30.99 5.83
C LYS A 424 -4.42 -30.14 4.91
N MET A 425 -4.56 -28.81 4.96
CA MET A 425 -3.77 -27.88 4.15
C MET A 425 -2.61 -27.28 4.95
N MET A 426 -2.85 -26.94 6.21
CA MET A 426 -1.92 -26.20 7.05
C MET A 426 -1.10 -27.08 8.00
N ASN A 427 -1.33 -28.40 8.03
CA ASN A 427 -0.66 -29.34 8.92
C ASN A 427 -0.70 -28.87 10.39
N LYS A 428 0.47 -28.63 11.00
CA LYS A 428 0.60 -28.16 12.39
C LYS A 428 0.46 -26.63 12.53
N HIS A 429 0.34 -25.89 11.43
CA HIS A 429 0.38 -24.43 11.38
C HIS A 429 -1.00 -23.78 11.19
N VAL A 430 -2.07 -24.51 11.51
CA VAL A 430 -3.46 -24.02 11.50
C VAL A 430 -3.57 -22.74 12.34
N ILE A 431 -4.44 -21.82 11.94
CA ILE A 431 -4.74 -20.62 12.72
C ILE A 431 -5.46 -20.97 14.03
N GLY A 432 -5.18 -20.20 15.08
CA GLY A 432 -5.89 -20.34 16.36
C GLY A 432 -7.33 -19.83 16.28
N THR A 433 -8.16 -20.24 17.25
CA THR A 433 -9.59 -19.88 17.31
C THR A 433 -9.84 -18.38 17.31
N ARG A 434 -8.98 -17.59 17.98
CA ARG A 434 -9.09 -16.12 18.01
C ARG A 434 -8.91 -15.49 16.63
N VAL A 435 -7.89 -15.93 15.89
CA VAL A 435 -7.62 -15.44 14.53
C VAL A 435 -8.75 -15.84 13.58
N LYS A 436 -9.25 -17.06 13.72
CA LYS A 436 -10.41 -17.55 12.95
C LYS A 436 -11.66 -16.72 13.23
N PHE A 437 -11.93 -16.39 14.49
CA PHE A 437 -13.06 -15.54 14.88
C PHE A 437 -12.93 -14.14 14.28
N ILE A 438 -11.76 -13.50 14.40
CA ILE A 438 -11.50 -12.19 13.79
C ILE A 438 -11.71 -12.25 12.27
N GLY A 439 -11.23 -13.30 11.59
CA GLY A 439 -11.45 -13.46 10.15
C GLY A 439 -12.93 -13.53 9.76
N TRP A 440 -13.76 -14.26 10.52
CA TRP A 440 -15.21 -14.29 10.29
C TRP A 440 -15.89 -12.97 10.65
N LEU A 441 -15.43 -12.28 11.69
CA LEU A 441 -15.90 -10.94 12.04
C LEU A 441 -15.62 -9.95 10.91
N THR A 442 -14.41 -9.99 10.31
CA THR A 442 -14.07 -9.16 9.15
C THR A 442 -15.03 -9.43 8.00
N ILE A 443 -15.29 -10.71 7.66
CA ILE A 443 -16.23 -11.08 6.60
C ILE A 443 -17.62 -10.50 6.90
N PHE A 444 -18.11 -10.67 8.12
CA PHE A 444 -19.42 -10.17 8.55
C PHE A 444 -19.53 -8.64 8.39
N LEU A 445 -18.54 -7.89 8.86
CA LEU A 445 -18.51 -6.43 8.76
C LEU A 445 -18.47 -5.96 7.30
N MET A 446 -17.65 -6.59 6.46
CA MET A 446 -17.55 -6.23 5.04
C MET A 446 -18.82 -6.58 4.25
N VAL A 447 -19.46 -7.72 4.55
CA VAL A 447 -20.74 -8.10 3.93
C VAL A 447 -21.85 -7.13 4.32
N ILE A 448 -21.90 -6.72 5.59
CA ILE A 448 -22.89 -5.72 6.04
C ILE A 448 -22.64 -4.37 5.38
N ALA A 449 -21.40 -3.86 5.44
CA ALA A 449 -21.06 -2.56 4.85
C ALA A 449 -21.35 -2.57 3.35
N GLY A 450 -20.90 -3.59 2.63
CA GLY A 450 -21.11 -3.74 1.20
C GLY A 450 -22.58 -3.90 0.81
N GLY A 451 -23.32 -4.74 1.53
CA GLY A 451 -24.76 -4.91 1.32
C GLY A 451 -25.53 -3.62 1.58
N ALA A 452 -25.21 -2.90 2.66
CA ALA A 452 -25.81 -1.62 2.97
C ALA A 452 -25.47 -0.55 1.91
N THR A 453 -24.25 -0.54 1.37
CA THR A 453 -23.88 0.34 0.26
C THR A 453 -24.66 0.04 -1.02
N ILE A 454 -24.86 -1.24 -1.37
CA ILE A 454 -25.67 -1.60 -2.54
C ILE A 454 -27.12 -1.14 -2.34
N ILE A 455 -27.68 -1.38 -1.16
CA ILE A 455 -29.04 -0.94 -0.83
C ILE A 455 -29.16 0.60 -0.90
N SER A 456 -28.20 1.33 -0.35
CA SER A 456 -28.20 2.80 -0.36
C SER A 456 -27.99 3.42 -1.74
N LEU A 457 -27.55 2.65 -2.74
CA LEU A 457 -27.46 3.09 -4.12
C LEU A 457 -28.73 2.81 -4.93
N ILE A 458 -29.61 1.93 -4.42
CA ILE A 458 -30.85 1.52 -5.07
C ILE A 458 -32.05 2.35 -4.56
N ILE A 459 -32.04 2.69 -3.27
CA ILE A 459 -33.02 3.59 -2.62
C ILE A 459 -32.59 5.02 -2.84
#